data_AF-A0A150X6N2-F1
#
_entry.id   AF-A0A150X6N2-F1
#
_cell.length_a   1.000
_cell.length_b   1.000
_cell.length_c   1.000
_cell.angle_alpha   90.00
_cell.angle_beta   90.00
_cell.angle_gamma   90.00
#
_symmetry.space_group_name_H-M   'P 1'
#
loop_
_entity.id
_entity.type
_entity.pdbx_description
1 polymer ?
#
loop_
_entity_poly.entity_id
_entity_poly.type
_entity_poly.pdbx_seq_one_letter_code
_entity_poly.pdbx_strand_id
1 'polypeptide(L)'
;MSYSVLSAQEQYSLVKANQKFMVKGTSSLHDWHMEATDGQGECVLTQTSGVINIQKAEVKFKAEALESGKRGMDKNAYKALKTEDFPWIEFKLSAFEAKQAGKGLVKGDLTIAGFTKPVTFEVETVQGTGTITVSGTSAFKLTDFKIDPPTALMGTIKTGDDVTVEFNLTFKNQKQ
;
A
#
# COMPACT_ATOMS: atom_id res chain seq x y z
N MET A 1 42.47 8.37 -10.68
CA MET A 1 41.36 8.15 -11.62
C MET A 1 40.19 7.61 -10.83
N SER A 2 39.14 8.40 -10.65
CA SER A 2 37.94 8.01 -9.90
C SER A 2 37.00 7.31 -10.86
N TYR A 3 36.83 6.00 -10.74
CA TYR A 3 35.82 5.29 -11.53
C TYR A 3 34.44 5.62 -10.96
N SER A 4 33.67 6.42 -11.68
CA SER A 4 32.23 6.57 -11.43
C SER A 4 31.57 5.24 -11.75
N VAL A 5 31.22 4.46 -10.71
CA VAL A 5 30.32 3.32 -10.86
C VAL A 5 28.94 3.88 -11.23
N LEU A 6 28.60 3.85 -12.52
CA LEU A 6 27.23 4.05 -12.96
C LEU A 6 26.37 2.92 -12.37
N SER A 7 25.48 3.26 -11.45
CA SER A 7 24.40 2.35 -11.06
C SER A 7 23.28 2.49 -12.09
N ALA A 8 22.97 1.40 -12.79
CA ALA A 8 21.88 1.38 -13.77
C ALA A 8 20.53 1.46 -13.05
N GLN A 9 19.62 2.29 -13.57
CA GLN A 9 18.22 2.26 -13.15
C GLN A 9 17.56 0.98 -13.69
N GLU A 10 16.88 0.28 -12.80
CA GLU A 10 16.16 -0.94 -13.12
C GLU A 10 14.67 -0.72 -12.92
N GLN A 11 13.89 -1.15 -13.92
CA GLN A 11 12.44 -1.07 -13.91
C GLN A 11 11.89 -2.41 -13.45
N TYR A 12 10.96 -2.36 -12.51
CA TYR A 12 10.26 -3.52 -12.00
C TYR A 12 8.75 -3.29 -12.09
N SER A 13 8.01 -4.39 -12.29
CA SER A 13 6.55 -4.37 -12.26
C SER A 13 6.04 -5.36 -11.22
N LEU A 14 4.92 -5.01 -10.61
CA LEU A 14 4.28 -5.80 -9.59
C LEU A 14 3.80 -7.13 -10.18
N VAL A 15 4.21 -8.23 -9.56
CA VAL A 15 3.82 -9.59 -9.95
C VAL A 15 2.44 -9.89 -9.37
N LYS A 16 1.52 -10.45 -10.16
CA LYS A 16 0.17 -10.80 -9.68
C LYS A 16 0.15 -11.89 -8.60
N ALA A 17 1.06 -12.84 -8.68
CA ALA A 17 1.15 -13.90 -7.68
C ALA A 17 1.59 -13.35 -6.33
N ASN A 18 0.88 -13.76 -5.26
CA ASN A 18 1.22 -13.46 -3.86
C ASN A 18 1.22 -11.97 -3.49
N GLN A 19 0.41 -11.14 -4.15
CA GLN A 19 0.14 -9.78 -3.66
C GLN A 19 -0.83 -9.84 -2.49
N LYS A 20 -0.59 -9.01 -1.48
CA LYS A 20 -1.52 -8.81 -0.38
C LYS A 20 -1.55 -7.35 0.03
N PHE A 21 -2.75 -6.81 0.08
CA PHE A 21 -3.09 -5.54 0.71
C PHE A 21 -4.11 -5.83 1.80
N MET A 22 -3.89 -5.33 3.00
CA MET A 22 -4.76 -5.59 4.14
C MET A 22 -5.04 -4.28 4.88
N VAL A 23 -6.30 -4.07 5.22
CA VAL A 23 -6.74 -2.96 6.07
C VAL A 23 -7.35 -3.56 7.32
N LYS A 24 -6.89 -3.11 8.49
CA LYS A 24 -7.39 -3.53 9.81
C LYS A 24 -7.99 -2.33 10.51
N GLY A 25 -9.04 -2.57 11.29
CA GLY A 25 -9.63 -1.55 12.15
C GLY A 25 -10.47 -2.18 13.26
N THR A 26 -11.08 -1.33 14.07
CA THR A 26 -11.89 -1.75 15.21
C THR A 26 -13.37 -1.38 15.00
N SER A 27 -14.26 -1.99 15.77
CA SER A 27 -15.64 -1.54 15.90
C SER A 27 -16.15 -1.75 17.32
N SER A 28 -17.29 -1.16 17.66
CA SER A 28 -17.95 -1.40 18.95
C SER A 28 -18.39 -2.86 19.17
N LEU A 29 -18.34 -3.71 18.14
CA LEU A 29 -18.66 -5.15 18.23
C LEU A 29 -17.39 -6.02 18.33
N HIS A 30 -16.46 -5.86 17.38
CA HIS A 30 -15.18 -6.58 17.30
C HIS A 30 -14.23 -5.91 16.30
N ASP A 31 -12.97 -6.32 16.32
CA ASP A 31 -11.97 -5.96 15.31
C ASP A 31 -12.30 -6.60 13.96
N TRP A 32 -11.88 -5.93 12.90
CA TRP A 32 -12.16 -6.36 11.53
C TRP A 32 -10.93 -6.17 10.64
N HIS A 33 -10.93 -6.90 9.52
CA HIS A 33 -9.98 -6.68 8.44
C HIS A 33 -10.64 -6.86 7.08
N MET A 34 -10.06 -6.26 6.06
CA MET A 34 -10.37 -6.47 4.64
C MET A 34 -9.07 -6.75 3.89
N GLU A 35 -9.13 -7.61 2.88
CA GLU A 35 -7.99 -8.02 2.07
C GLU A 35 -8.25 -7.83 0.58
N ALA A 36 -7.25 -7.34 -0.14
CA ALA A 36 -7.20 -7.37 -1.60
C ALA A 36 -5.94 -8.12 -2.07
N THR A 37 -6.06 -8.88 -3.15
CA THR A 37 -4.98 -9.71 -3.71
C THR A 37 -4.67 -9.42 -5.18
N ASP A 38 -5.34 -8.42 -5.77
CA ASP A 38 -5.08 -7.96 -7.14
C ASP A 38 -4.85 -6.44 -7.16
N GLY A 39 -3.68 -6.07 -7.64
CA GLY A 39 -3.22 -4.71 -7.80
C GLY A 39 -2.22 -4.61 -8.94
N GLN A 40 -1.89 -3.37 -9.27
CA GLN A 40 -0.93 -3.00 -10.30
C GLN A 40 0.11 -2.10 -9.67
N GLY A 41 1.34 -2.18 -10.15
CA GLY A 41 2.37 -1.28 -9.69
C GLY A 41 3.65 -1.39 -10.48
N GLU A 42 4.41 -0.31 -10.43
CA GLU A 42 5.71 -0.18 -11.08
C GLU A 42 6.66 0.51 -10.11
N CYS A 43 7.93 0.12 -10.14
CA CYS A 43 8.96 0.86 -9.43
C CYS A 43 10.25 0.93 -10.24
N VAL A 44 10.98 2.02 -10.00
CA VAL A 44 12.33 2.23 -10.53
C VAL A 44 13.26 2.30 -9.34
N LEU A 45 14.25 1.41 -9.32
CA LEU A 45 15.25 1.38 -8.25
C LEU A 45 16.66 1.33 -8.83
N THR A 46 17.61 1.73 -7.98
CA THR A 46 19.04 1.51 -8.19
C THR A 46 19.59 0.68 -7.05
N GLN A 47 20.53 -0.20 -7.37
CA GLN A 47 21.24 -0.99 -6.37
C GLN A 47 22.73 -0.68 -6.42
N THR A 48 23.30 -0.26 -5.29
CA THR A 48 24.73 0.01 -5.14
C THR A 48 25.25 -0.74 -3.93
N SER A 49 26.16 -1.71 -4.14
CA SER A 49 26.76 -2.51 -3.06
C SER A 49 25.72 -3.16 -2.12
N GLY A 50 24.63 -3.67 -2.68
CA GLY A 50 23.53 -4.29 -1.92
C GLY A 50 22.48 -3.32 -1.37
N VAL A 51 22.77 -2.01 -1.35
CA VAL A 51 21.83 -0.98 -0.89
C VAL A 51 20.86 -0.63 -2.02
N ILE A 52 19.55 -0.77 -1.74
CA ILE A 52 18.48 -0.36 -2.65
C ILE A 52 18.19 1.12 -2.42
N ASN A 53 17.96 1.85 -3.50
CA ASN A 53 17.36 3.17 -3.49
C ASN A 53 16.18 3.21 -4.46
N ILE A 54 14.99 3.50 -3.96
CA ILE A 54 13.76 3.57 -4.78
C ILE A 54 13.62 5.01 -5.30
N GLN A 55 13.63 5.19 -6.61
CA GLN A 55 13.53 6.50 -7.26
C GLN A 55 12.10 6.86 -7.62
N LYS A 56 11.31 5.85 -8.02
CA LYS A 56 9.89 5.97 -8.33
C LYS A 56 9.18 4.71 -7.88
N ALA A 57 7.97 4.86 -7.36
CA ALA A 57 7.07 3.75 -7.12
C ALA A 57 5.63 4.26 -7.28
N GLU A 58 4.82 3.54 -8.02
CA GLU A 58 3.38 3.74 -8.12
C GLU A 58 2.70 2.40 -7.91
N VAL A 59 1.70 2.35 -7.04
CA VAL A 59 0.90 1.15 -6.76
C VAL A 59 -0.56 1.54 -6.70
N LYS A 60 -1.42 0.76 -7.31
CA LYS A 60 -2.86 0.95 -7.24
C LYS A 60 -3.62 -0.37 -7.26
N PHE A 61 -4.76 -0.39 -6.60
CA PHE A 61 -5.71 -1.49 -6.69
C PHE A 61 -7.14 -0.94 -6.63
N LYS A 62 -8.09 -1.72 -7.13
CA LYS A 62 -9.50 -1.29 -7.06
C LYS A 62 -9.95 -1.36 -5.61
N ALA A 63 -10.59 -0.31 -5.12
CA ALA A 63 -11.13 -0.28 -3.76
C ALA A 63 -12.12 -1.43 -3.49
N GLU A 64 -12.89 -1.84 -4.51
CA GLU A 64 -13.80 -2.99 -4.44
C GLU A 64 -13.12 -4.37 -4.47
N ALA A 65 -11.80 -4.42 -4.60
CA ALA A 65 -11.04 -5.65 -4.40
C ALA A 65 -10.83 -5.96 -2.91
N LEU A 66 -11.16 -5.03 -2.00
CA LEU A 66 -11.10 -5.26 -0.56
C LEU A 66 -12.29 -6.10 -0.11
N GLU A 67 -12.04 -7.32 0.33
CA GLU A 67 -13.07 -8.23 0.82
C GLU A 67 -12.84 -8.57 2.30
N SER A 68 -13.91 -8.53 3.10
CA SER A 68 -13.92 -8.95 4.51
C SER A 68 -14.41 -10.38 4.73
N GLY A 69 -14.89 -11.04 3.66
CA GLY A 69 -15.68 -12.27 3.73
C GLY A 69 -17.12 -12.06 4.23
N LYS A 70 -17.55 -10.82 4.48
CA LYS A 70 -18.91 -10.46 4.94
C LYS A 70 -19.50 -9.39 4.02
N ARG A 71 -20.36 -9.81 3.08
CA ARG A 71 -21.00 -8.93 2.06
C ARG A 71 -21.58 -7.61 2.61
N GLY A 72 -22.19 -7.64 3.80
CA GLY A 72 -22.74 -6.43 4.41
C GLY A 72 -21.67 -5.42 4.83
N MET A 73 -20.53 -5.90 5.32
CA MET A 73 -19.38 -5.07 5.65
C MET A 73 -18.72 -4.52 4.39
N ASP A 74 -18.53 -5.36 3.36
CA ASP A 74 -17.95 -4.94 2.07
C ASP A 74 -18.75 -3.80 1.46
N LYS A 75 -20.09 -3.94 1.40
CA LYS A 75 -20.98 -2.88 0.91
C LYS A 75 -20.84 -1.57 1.68
N ASN A 76 -20.71 -1.63 3.01
CA ASN A 76 -20.53 -0.43 3.83
C ASN A 76 -19.18 0.23 3.57
N ALA A 77 -18.11 -0.56 3.43
CA ALA A 77 -16.79 -0.07 3.09
C ALA A 77 -16.79 0.60 1.71
N TYR A 78 -17.40 -0.02 0.69
CA TYR A 78 -17.44 0.54 -0.65
C TYR A 78 -18.20 1.87 -0.72
N LYS A 79 -19.30 1.97 0.03
CA LYS A 79 -20.03 3.24 0.18
C LYS A 79 -19.18 4.31 0.86
N ALA A 80 -18.46 3.97 1.93
CA ALA A 80 -17.59 4.91 2.65
C ALA A 80 -16.41 5.36 1.77
N LEU A 81 -15.85 4.45 0.97
CA LEU A 81 -14.76 4.71 0.02
C LEU A 81 -15.21 5.37 -1.28
N LYS A 82 -16.53 5.51 -1.49
CA LYS A 82 -17.13 6.11 -2.70
C LYS A 82 -16.64 5.44 -4.00
N THR A 83 -16.65 4.11 -4.03
CA THR A 83 -16.00 3.33 -5.10
C THR A 83 -16.61 3.52 -6.48
N GLU A 84 -17.87 3.94 -6.57
CA GLU A 84 -18.53 4.29 -7.83
C GLU A 84 -17.87 5.50 -8.51
N ASP A 85 -17.48 6.52 -7.72
CA ASP A 85 -16.84 7.75 -8.21
C ASP A 85 -15.30 7.63 -8.23
N PHE A 86 -14.74 6.94 -7.23
CA PHE A 86 -13.30 6.81 -6.99
C PHE A 86 -12.92 5.33 -6.88
N PRO A 87 -12.80 4.62 -8.02
CA PRO A 87 -12.65 3.16 -8.01
C PRO A 87 -11.28 2.68 -7.55
N TRP A 88 -10.27 3.55 -7.48
CA TRP A 88 -8.89 3.20 -7.18
C TRP A 88 -8.43 3.74 -5.83
N ILE A 89 -7.66 2.92 -5.11
CA ILE A 89 -6.75 3.36 -4.06
C ILE A 89 -5.37 3.39 -4.67
N GLU A 90 -4.67 4.53 -4.54
CA GLU A 90 -3.44 4.79 -5.27
C GLU A 90 -2.35 5.33 -4.34
N PHE A 91 -1.12 4.83 -4.50
CA PHE A 91 0.06 5.32 -3.81
C PHE A 91 1.11 5.77 -4.82
N LYS A 92 1.71 6.93 -4.57
CA LYS A 92 2.84 7.46 -5.33
C LYS A 92 3.99 7.86 -4.43
N LEU A 93 5.17 7.31 -4.69
CA LEU A 93 6.39 7.61 -3.93
C LEU A 93 6.76 9.08 -4.05
N SER A 94 7.07 9.71 -2.91
CA SER A 94 7.68 11.04 -2.83
C SER A 94 9.13 10.98 -2.34
N ALA A 95 9.45 10.05 -1.42
CA ALA A 95 10.81 9.83 -0.96
C ALA A 95 11.01 8.42 -0.42
N PHE A 96 12.25 7.94 -0.49
CA PHE A 96 12.69 6.72 0.17
C PHE A 96 13.88 7.02 1.07
N GLU A 97 13.82 6.57 2.33
CA GLU A 97 14.92 6.69 3.29
C GLU A 97 15.39 5.29 3.69
N ALA A 98 16.56 4.88 3.20
CA ALA A 98 17.20 3.68 3.72
C ALA A 98 17.58 3.90 5.20
N LYS A 99 17.19 2.96 6.08
CA LYS A 99 17.61 2.96 7.49
C LYS A 99 18.78 2.02 7.72
N GLN A 100 18.67 0.80 7.20
CA GLN A 100 19.70 -0.22 7.21
C GLN A 100 19.46 -1.22 6.09
N ALA A 101 20.34 -2.20 5.90
CA ALA A 101 20.14 -3.23 4.90
C ALA A 101 18.76 -3.90 5.06
N GLY A 102 17.96 -3.87 4.01
CA GLY A 102 16.63 -4.49 3.99
C GLY A 102 15.54 -3.73 4.74
N LYS A 103 15.79 -2.54 5.30
CA LYS A 103 14.75 -1.73 5.99
C LYS A 103 14.82 -0.25 5.62
N GLY A 104 13.66 0.38 5.51
CA GLY A 104 13.58 1.81 5.19
C GLY A 104 12.24 2.44 5.52
N LEU A 105 12.14 3.74 5.25
CA LEU A 105 10.87 4.45 5.22
C LEU A 105 10.52 4.77 3.77
N VAL A 106 9.29 4.41 3.39
CA VAL A 106 8.68 4.80 2.12
C VAL A 106 7.70 5.92 2.42
N LYS A 107 7.99 7.11 1.89
CA LYS A 107 7.13 8.29 1.98
C LYS A 107 6.47 8.51 0.64
N GLY A 108 5.19 8.86 0.66
CA GLY A 108 4.47 9.10 -0.57
C GLY A 108 3.08 9.64 -0.33
N ASP A 109 2.43 9.93 -1.44
CA ASP A 109 1.06 10.41 -1.48
C ASP A 109 0.13 9.20 -1.65
N LEU A 110 -0.73 8.98 -0.67
CA LEU A 110 -1.80 7.99 -0.71
C LEU A 110 -3.09 8.71 -1.09
N THR A 111 -3.83 8.17 -2.04
CA THR A 111 -5.12 8.68 -2.50
C THR A 111 -6.21 7.66 -2.21
N ILE A 112 -7.23 8.07 -1.44
CA ILE A 112 -8.37 7.24 -1.05
C ILE A 112 -9.64 8.09 -1.17
N ALA A 113 -10.68 7.56 -1.81
CA ALA A 113 -11.98 8.25 -1.97
C ALA A 113 -11.85 9.66 -2.57
N GLY A 114 -10.87 9.87 -3.46
CA GLY A 114 -10.57 11.16 -4.10
C GLY A 114 -9.74 12.14 -3.26
N PHE A 115 -9.34 11.77 -2.05
CA PHE A 115 -8.50 12.61 -1.18
C PHE A 115 -7.07 12.08 -1.11
N THR A 116 -6.11 12.98 -1.29
CA THR A 116 -4.68 12.66 -1.24
C THR A 116 -4.05 13.17 0.05
N LYS A 117 -3.28 12.32 0.74
CA LYS A 117 -2.50 12.67 1.94
C LYS A 117 -1.10 12.07 1.89
N PRO A 118 -0.09 12.78 2.42
CA PRO A 118 1.22 12.19 2.63
C PRO A 118 1.14 11.13 3.73
N VAL A 119 1.72 9.98 3.47
CA VAL A 119 1.86 8.87 4.42
C VAL A 119 3.30 8.38 4.46
N THR A 120 3.67 7.78 5.58
CA THR A 120 4.96 7.10 5.74
C THR A 120 4.70 5.64 6.11
N PHE A 121 5.30 4.73 5.35
CA PHE A 121 5.33 3.31 5.65
C PHE A 121 6.71 2.94 6.16
N GLU A 122 6.75 2.22 7.28
CA GLU A 122 7.92 1.44 7.64
C GLU A 122 7.94 0.19 6.76
N VAL A 123 9.04 -0.05 6.05
CA VAL A 123 9.14 -1.14 5.10
C VAL A 123 10.34 -2.03 5.35
N GLU A 124 10.15 -3.31 5.05
CA GLU A 124 11.19 -4.32 4.93
C GLU A 124 11.26 -4.82 3.49
N THR A 125 12.47 -5.09 2.99
CA THR A 125 12.70 -5.55 1.63
C THR A 125 13.52 -6.84 1.62
N VAL A 126 13.07 -7.83 0.86
CA VAL A 126 13.78 -9.09 0.59
C VAL A 126 14.12 -9.14 -0.90
N GLN A 127 15.40 -9.29 -1.22
CA GLN A 127 15.87 -9.43 -2.59
C GLN A 127 15.88 -10.91 -2.99
N GLY A 128 15.41 -11.19 -4.21
CA GLY A 128 15.53 -12.48 -4.87
C GLY A 128 16.17 -12.32 -6.25
N THR A 129 16.34 -13.44 -6.98
CA THR A 129 16.86 -13.40 -8.35
C THR A 129 15.88 -12.67 -9.26
N GLY A 130 16.22 -11.42 -9.63
CA GLY A 130 15.38 -10.58 -10.48
C GLY A 130 14.10 -10.07 -9.82
N THR A 131 13.94 -10.26 -8.51
CA THR A 131 12.75 -9.86 -7.76
C THR A 131 13.09 -9.09 -6.49
N ILE A 132 12.14 -8.27 -6.05
CA ILE A 132 12.16 -7.63 -4.74
C ILE A 132 10.79 -7.76 -4.12
N THR A 133 10.73 -8.31 -2.91
CA THR A 133 9.52 -8.33 -2.09
C THR A 133 9.61 -7.21 -1.06
N VAL A 134 8.56 -6.40 -0.96
CA VAL A 134 8.45 -5.29 -0.01
C VAL A 134 7.23 -5.55 0.86
N SER A 135 7.43 -5.52 2.17
CA SER A 135 6.35 -5.54 3.15
C SER A 135 6.38 -4.28 4.00
N GLY A 136 5.23 -3.73 4.32
CA GLY A 136 5.17 -2.53 5.13
C GLY A 136 3.86 -2.35 5.86
N THR A 137 3.88 -1.43 6.82
CA THR A 137 2.73 -1.06 7.63
C THR A 137 2.69 0.45 7.86
N SER A 138 1.47 0.98 7.96
CA SER A 138 1.21 2.36 8.39
C SER A 138 -0.15 2.43 9.05
N ALA A 139 -0.31 3.35 10.00
CA ALA A 139 -1.56 3.62 10.67
C ALA A 139 -1.96 5.08 10.47
N PHE A 140 -3.24 5.31 10.20
CA PHE A 140 -3.82 6.63 9.99
C PHE A 140 -5.32 6.63 10.31
N LYS A 141 -5.94 7.81 10.30
CA LYS A 141 -7.38 7.94 10.53
C LYS A 141 -8.16 7.94 9.23
N LEU A 142 -9.34 7.35 9.22
CA LEU A 142 -10.29 7.48 8.10
C LEU A 142 -10.63 8.96 7.86
N THR A 143 -10.80 9.72 8.93
CA THR A 143 -11.09 11.16 8.86
C THR A 143 -9.96 11.99 8.25
N ASP A 144 -8.70 11.52 8.24
CA ASP A 144 -7.60 12.19 7.53
C ASP A 144 -7.90 12.26 6.02
N PHE A 145 -8.58 11.24 5.49
CA PHE A 145 -9.03 11.14 4.11
C PHE A 145 -10.47 11.64 3.92
N LYS A 146 -11.05 12.33 4.91
CA LYS A 146 -12.45 12.78 4.91
C LYS A 146 -13.46 11.65 4.68
N ILE A 147 -13.12 10.46 5.14
CA ILE A 147 -14.02 9.32 5.17
C ILE A 147 -14.64 9.29 6.57
N ASP A 148 -15.96 9.47 6.63
CA ASP A 148 -16.68 9.30 7.88
C ASP A 148 -16.67 7.80 8.25
N PRO A 149 -16.20 7.41 9.45
CA PRO A 149 -16.19 6.02 9.88
C PRO A 149 -17.59 5.41 9.71
N PRO A 150 -17.73 4.31 8.96
CA PRO A 150 -19.04 3.76 8.65
C PRO A 150 -19.72 3.24 9.92
N THR A 151 -21.04 3.15 9.87
CA THR A 151 -21.84 2.50 10.91
C THR A 151 -22.70 1.40 10.31
N ALA A 152 -23.04 0.40 11.13
CA ALA A 152 -23.95 -0.67 10.76
C ALA A 152 -25.06 -0.84 11.81
N LEU A 153 -26.11 -1.59 11.44
CA LEU A 153 -27.30 -1.82 12.27
C LEU A 153 -27.90 -0.50 12.80
N MET A 154 -28.22 0.42 11.88
CA MET A 154 -28.77 1.75 12.21
C MET A 154 -27.96 2.54 13.27
N GLY A 155 -26.63 2.39 13.26
CA GLY A 155 -25.74 3.15 14.15
C GLY A 155 -25.33 2.41 15.43
N THR A 156 -25.84 1.21 15.68
CA THR A 156 -25.46 0.41 16.86
C THR A 156 -24.01 -0.09 16.78
N ILE A 157 -23.55 -0.44 15.58
CA ILE A 157 -22.14 -0.80 15.35
C ILE A 157 -21.43 0.43 14.78
N LYS A 158 -20.42 0.91 15.50
CA LYS A 158 -19.60 2.05 15.12
C LYS A 158 -18.20 1.57 14.77
N THR A 159 -17.72 1.93 13.58
CA THR A 159 -16.34 1.69 13.18
C THR A 159 -15.42 2.70 13.87
N GLY A 160 -14.27 2.22 14.35
CA GLY A 160 -13.21 3.08 14.86
C GLY A 160 -12.62 3.93 13.74
N ASP A 161 -12.11 5.11 14.09
CA ASP A 161 -11.49 6.02 13.12
C ASP A 161 -10.07 5.60 12.75
N ASP A 162 -9.34 4.96 13.67
CA ASP A 162 -7.99 4.47 13.43
C ASP A 162 -8.02 3.18 12.59
N VAL A 163 -7.21 3.16 11.54
CA VAL A 163 -6.97 1.99 10.69
C VAL A 163 -5.49 1.74 10.52
N THR A 164 -5.13 0.46 10.36
CA THR A 164 -3.78 0.02 10.00
C THR A 164 -3.82 -0.62 8.62
N VAL A 165 -2.95 -0.15 7.73
CA VAL A 165 -2.74 -0.75 6.41
C VAL A 165 -1.44 -1.55 6.42
N GLU A 166 -1.52 -2.77 5.94
CA GLU A 166 -0.39 -3.67 5.75
C GLU A 166 -0.33 -4.11 4.28
N PHE A 167 0.86 -4.30 3.74
CA PHE A 167 1.03 -4.87 2.42
C PHE A 167 2.22 -5.84 2.35
N ASN A 168 2.15 -6.77 1.40
CA ASN A 168 3.24 -7.61 0.96
C ASN A 168 3.19 -7.71 -0.56
N LEU A 169 4.19 -7.14 -1.23
CA LEU A 169 4.19 -6.91 -2.67
C LEU A 169 5.51 -7.39 -3.26
N THR A 170 5.44 -8.22 -4.30
CA THR A 170 6.63 -8.69 -5.03
C THR A 170 6.68 -8.04 -6.40
N PHE A 171 7.80 -7.39 -6.70
CA PHE A 171 8.07 -6.79 -8.01
C PHE A 171 9.14 -7.60 -8.74
N LYS A 172 8.99 -7.76 -10.05
CA LYS A 172 9.96 -8.45 -10.92
C LYS A 172 10.59 -7.47 -11.91
N ASN A 173 11.90 -7.57 -12.05
CA ASN A 173 12.69 -6.79 -13.00
C ASN A 173 12.22 -7.08 -14.43
N GLN A 174 11.97 -6.03 -15.20
CA GLN A 174 11.47 -6.12 -16.58
C GLN A 174 12.54 -6.56 -17.59
N LYS A 175 13.83 -6.54 -17.22
CA LYS A 175 14.95 -6.93 -18.09
C LYS A 175 15.33 -8.42 -17.95
N GLN A 176 14.59 -9.20 -17.15
CA GLN A 176 14.86 -10.63 -16.88
C GLN A 176 13.67 -11.55 -17.17
#